data_AF-A0A8J8FQU2-F1
#
_entry.id   AF-A0A8J8FQU2-F1
#
_cell.length_a   1.000
_cell.length_b   1.000
_cell.length_c   1.000
_cell.angle_alpha   90.00
_cell.angle_beta   90.00
_cell.angle_gamma   90.00
#
_symmetry.space_group_name_H-M   'P 1'
#
loop_
_entity.id
_entity.type
_entity.pdbx_description
1 polymer ?
#
loop_
_entity_poly.entity_id
_entity_poly.type
_entity_poly.pdbx_seq_one_letter_code
_entity_poly.pdbx_strand_id
1 'polypeptide(L)'
;GARHRNIDNAICLVRDLNEYTKWVLTMMRGHYNVTGFNEVVAWTTGYPYAVDFSRGYPRYNPGETSTIDLLTRGWADAMMVVASDPGAHFPQKAVERMAEIPLVCVDPHWTPTAELADVYVPTAIAGIEWEGTAYRMDAVPIRMRKVVEPPEGMLNDVEFLEMVIEKVEEM
;
A
#
# COMPACT_ATOMS: atom_id res chain seq x y z
N GLY A 1 -9.08 -17.88 -1.96
CA GLY A 1 -9.50 -19.02 -2.81
C GLY A 1 -10.35 -18.64 -4.01
N ALA A 2 -11.45 -17.88 -3.86
CA ALA A 2 -12.44 -17.69 -4.93
C ALA A 2 -12.25 -16.43 -5.82
N ARG A 3 -11.72 -15.32 -5.29
CA ARG A 3 -11.64 -14.05 -6.06
C ARG A 3 -10.68 -14.07 -7.25
N HIS A 4 -9.51 -14.73 -7.14
CA HIS A 4 -8.54 -14.76 -8.24
C HIS A 4 -9.04 -15.59 -9.44
N ARG A 5 -9.81 -16.66 -9.20
CA ARG A 5 -10.38 -17.49 -10.26
C ARG A 5 -11.41 -16.74 -11.10
N ASN A 6 -12.16 -15.83 -10.49
CA ASN A 6 -13.10 -14.99 -11.23
C ASN A 6 -12.38 -14.08 -12.24
N ILE A 7 -11.25 -13.51 -11.84
CA ILE A 7 -10.42 -12.67 -12.71
C ILE A 7 -9.79 -13.52 -13.81
N ASP A 8 -9.27 -14.71 -13.47
CA ASP A 8 -8.70 -15.65 -14.45
C ASP A 8 -9.72 -16.03 -15.54
N ASN A 9 -10.94 -16.38 -15.15
CA ASN A 9 -12.03 -16.67 -16.09
C ASN A 9 -12.37 -15.47 -16.99
N ALA A 10 -12.36 -14.24 -16.45
CA ALA A 10 -12.61 -13.04 -17.23
C ALA A 10 -11.49 -12.75 -18.25
N ILE A 11 -10.23 -13.00 -17.86
CA ILE A 11 -9.08 -12.87 -18.76
C ILE A 11 -9.17 -13.92 -19.88
N CYS A 12 -9.49 -15.17 -19.54
CA CYS A 12 -9.69 -16.23 -20.51
C CYS A 12 -10.82 -15.91 -21.50
N LEU A 13 -11.95 -15.39 -21.02
CA LEU A 13 -13.03 -14.94 -21.88
C LEU A 13 -12.58 -13.85 -22.86
N VAL A 14 -11.84 -12.85 -22.39
CA VAL A 14 -11.32 -11.77 -23.25
C VAL A 14 -10.33 -12.32 -24.27
N ARG A 15 -9.50 -13.29 -23.90
CA ARG A 15 -8.59 -13.97 -24.83
C ARG A 15 -9.38 -14.68 -25.94
N ASP A 16 -10.40 -15.46 -25.58
CA ASP A 16 -11.18 -16.24 -26.55
C ASP A 16 -12.02 -15.32 -27.47
N LEU A 17 -12.53 -14.20 -26.95
CA LEU A 17 -13.21 -13.17 -27.78
C LEU A 17 -12.29 -12.51 -28.81
N ASN A 18 -10.97 -12.44 -28.55
CA ASN A 18 -9.99 -11.89 -29.49
C ASN A 18 -9.76 -12.77 -30.73
N GLU A 19 -10.26 -14.01 -30.77
CA GLU A 19 -10.29 -14.82 -31.99
C GLU A 19 -11.29 -14.27 -33.03
N TYR A 20 -12.32 -13.54 -32.59
CA TYR A 20 -13.38 -13.02 -33.45
C TYR A 20 -13.27 -11.51 -33.71
N THR A 21 -12.94 -10.71 -32.70
CA THR A 21 -12.81 -9.25 -32.82
C THR A 21 -11.97 -8.69 -31.68
N LYS A 22 -11.51 -7.43 -31.77
CA LYS A 22 -10.63 -6.84 -30.75
C LYS A 22 -11.38 -6.59 -29.44
N TRP A 23 -10.94 -7.26 -28.37
CA TRP A 23 -11.39 -7.02 -26.99
C TRP A 23 -10.22 -6.69 -26.07
N VAL A 24 -10.47 -5.85 -25.07
CA VAL A 24 -9.49 -5.49 -24.03
C VAL A 24 -10.19 -5.48 -22.66
N LEU A 25 -9.40 -5.74 -21.62
CA LEU A 25 -9.84 -5.70 -20.23
C LEU A 25 -8.92 -4.76 -19.46
N THR A 26 -9.52 -3.84 -18.71
CA THR A 26 -8.80 -2.97 -17.77
C THR A 26 -9.36 -3.18 -16.38
N MET A 27 -8.47 -3.33 -15.40
CA MET A 27 -8.85 -3.44 -14.00
C MET A 27 -9.16 -2.06 -13.44
N MET A 28 -10.35 -1.89 -12.85
CA MET A 28 -10.71 -0.68 -12.12
C MET A 28 -9.97 -0.65 -10.77
N ARG A 29 -8.78 -0.06 -10.78
CA ARG A 29 -7.95 0.12 -9.58
C ARG A 29 -8.56 1.20 -8.68
N GLY A 30 -8.41 1.04 -7.36
CA GLY A 30 -9.03 1.90 -6.34
C GLY A 30 -8.31 3.25 -6.18
N HIS A 31 -7.36 3.32 -5.26
CA HIS A 31 -6.62 4.55 -4.96
C HIS A 31 -5.77 5.03 -6.14
N TYR A 32 -5.54 6.35 -6.18
CA TYR A 32 -4.86 7.05 -7.28
C TYR A 32 -3.46 6.51 -7.61
N ASN A 33 -2.75 5.90 -6.64
CA ASN A 33 -1.41 5.37 -6.84
C ASN A 33 -1.21 3.91 -6.38
N VAL A 34 -2.30 3.14 -6.26
CA VAL A 34 -2.16 1.69 -5.95
C VAL A 34 -1.43 0.94 -7.06
N THR A 35 -1.54 1.42 -8.32
CA THR A 35 -0.74 0.89 -9.43
C THR A 35 0.74 1.19 -9.21
N GLY A 36 1.08 2.42 -8.81
CA GLY A 36 2.48 2.82 -8.66
C GLY A 36 3.19 2.08 -7.55
N PHE A 37 2.51 1.80 -6.43
CA PHE A 37 3.07 0.92 -5.40
C PHE A 37 3.45 -0.45 -5.99
N ASN A 38 2.53 -1.09 -6.72
CA ASN A 38 2.81 -2.39 -7.32
C ASN A 38 3.94 -2.34 -8.34
N GLU A 39 3.99 -1.31 -9.19
CA GLU A 39 5.08 -1.14 -10.17
C GLU A 39 6.43 -0.97 -9.46
N VAL A 40 6.50 -0.08 -8.45
CA VAL A 40 7.73 0.20 -7.69
C VAL A 40 8.26 -1.05 -7.00
N VAL A 41 7.40 -1.75 -6.28
CA VAL A 41 7.81 -2.98 -5.57
C VAL A 41 8.19 -4.07 -6.57
N ALA A 42 7.49 -4.18 -7.70
CA ALA A 42 7.80 -5.18 -8.73
C ALA A 42 9.17 -4.96 -9.37
N TRP A 43 9.53 -3.74 -9.78
CA TRP A 43 10.85 -3.51 -10.36
C TRP A 43 11.98 -3.56 -9.32
N THR A 44 11.67 -3.28 -8.05
CA THR A 44 12.68 -3.25 -6.97
C THR A 44 12.96 -4.66 -6.42
N THR A 45 11.93 -5.49 -6.30
CA THR A 45 11.98 -6.77 -5.58
C THR A 45 11.69 -8.00 -6.45
N GLY A 46 11.14 -7.80 -7.65
CA GLY A 46 10.61 -8.85 -8.52
C GLY A 46 9.14 -9.24 -8.24
N TYR A 47 8.49 -8.67 -7.21
CA TYR A 47 7.14 -9.05 -6.81
C TYR A 47 6.23 -7.84 -6.56
N PRO A 48 4.90 -7.94 -6.79
CA PRO A 48 4.02 -6.76 -6.81
C PRO A 48 3.46 -6.29 -5.45
N TYR A 49 3.42 -7.14 -4.43
CA TYR A 49 2.96 -6.82 -3.05
C TYR A 49 3.28 -8.00 -2.11
N ALA A 50 2.94 -7.92 -0.82
CA ALA A 50 3.10 -9.02 0.15
C ALA A 50 4.52 -9.63 0.14
N VAL A 51 5.54 -8.78 0.04
CA VAL A 51 6.94 -9.17 -0.03
C VAL A 51 7.51 -9.28 1.38
N ASP A 52 8.09 -10.44 1.69
CA ASP A 52 8.76 -10.73 2.95
C ASP A 52 10.28 -10.68 2.76
N PHE A 53 10.96 -9.91 3.63
CA PHE A 53 12.41 -9.74 3.66
C PHE A 53 13.09 -10.42 4.87
N SER A 54 12.35 -11.17 5.70
CA SER A 54 12.85 -11.79 6.95
C SER A 54 14.08 -12.69 6.79
N ARG A 55 14.33 -13.23 5.58
CA ARG A 55 15.49 -14.07 5.27
C ARG A 55 16.63 -13.35 4.54
N GLY A 56 16.58 -12.03 4.45
CA GLY A 56 17.57 -11.22 3.74
C GLY A 56 17.44 -11.22 2.21
N TYR A 57 16.40 -11.86 1.67
CA TYR A 57 16.06 -11.84 0.24
C TYR A 57 14.53 -11.81 0.08
N PRO A 58 13.99 -11.22 -1.01
CA PRO A 58 12.56 -11.06 -1.20
C PRO A 58 11.86 -12.41 -1.41
N ARG A 59 10.80 -12.67 -0.65
CA ARG A 59 9.90 -13.81 -0.80
C ARG A 59 8.47 -13.32 -1.00
N TYR A 60 7.70 -14.04 -1.81
CA TYR A 60 6.33 -13.67 -2.15
C TYR A 60 5.39 -14.86 -2.00
N ASN A 61 4.52 -14.81 -1.00
CA ASN A 61 3.49 -15.83 -0.79
C ASN A 61 2.18 -15.22 -0.27
N PRO A 62 1.35 -14.60 -1.14
CA PRO A 62 0.03 -14.11 -0.74
C PRO A 62 -0.83 -15.23 -0.16
N GLY A 63 -1.43 -14.99 1.01
CA GLY A 63 -2.07 -16.04 1.83
C GLY A 63 -1.22 -16.45 3.04
N GLU A 64 0.06 -16.07 3.05
CA GLU A 64 0.98 -16.22 4.18
C GLU A 64 1.54 -14.86 4.60
N THR A 65 2.10 -14.10 3.64
CA THR A 65 2.80 -12.83 3.86
C THR A 65 1.94 -11.60 3.61
N SER A 66 0.61 -11.77 3.48
CA SER A 66 -0.30 -10.64 3.31
C SER A 66 -0.67 -10.03 4.66
N THR A 67 -0.92 -8.71 4.71
CA THR A 67 -1.21 -7.99 5.96
C THR A 67 -2.35 -8.61 6.75
N ILE A 68 -3.45 -8.99 6.10
CA ILE A 68 -4.60 -9.61 6.77
C ILE A 68 -4.21 -10.98 7.34
N ASP A 69 -3.44 -11.79 6.60
CA ASP A 69 -2.99 -13.10 7.09
C ASP A 69 -2.05 -12.95 8.30
N LEU A 70 -1.10 -12.02 8.24
CA LEU A 70 -0.15 -11.75 9.33
C LEU A 70 -0.86 -11.30 10.61
N LEU A 71 -1.81 -10.38 10.50
CA LEU A 71 -2.59 -9.88 11.62
C LEU A 71 -3.52 -10.95 12.19
N THR A 72 -4.34 -11.60 11.35
CA THR A 72 -5.33 -12.58 11.82
C THR A 72 -4.74 -13.86 12.40
N ARG A 73 -3.47 -14.16 12.09
CA ARG A 73 -2.69 -15.28 12.67
C ARG A 73 -1.82 -14.85 13.86
N GLY A 74 -1.73 -13.55 14.17
CA GLY A 74 -0.92 -13.03 15.26
C GLY A 74 0.59 -13.16 15.04
N TRP A 75 1.04 -13.19 13.77
CA TRP A 75 2.46 -13.31 13.44
C TRP A 75 3.18 -11.97 13.41
N ALA A 76 2.45 -10.88 13.18
CA ALA A 76 2.99 -9.53 13.31
C ALA A 76 3.05 -9.11 14.79
N ASP A 77 4.18 -8.54 15.19
CA ASP A 77 4.48 -8.01 16.52
C ASP A 77 4.51 -6.47 16.55
N ALA A 78 4.61 -5.80 15.40
CA ALA A 78 4.43 -4.37 15.22
C ALA A 78 3.85 -4.07 13.82
N MET A 79 3.27 -2.87 13.64
CA MET A 79 2.70 -2.44 12.36
C MET A 79 2.98 -0.95 12.11
N MET A 80 3.42 -0.64 10.88
CA MET A 80 3.49 0.73 10.38
C MET A 80 2.51 0.88 9.21
N VAL A 81 1.60 1.83 9.31
CA VAL A 81 0.62 2.17 8.29
C VAL A 81 1.01 3.49 7.66
N VAL A 82 1.09 3.53 6.33
CA VAL A 82 1.40 4.74 5.56
C VAL A 82 0.28 4.99 4.56
N ALA A 83 -0.32 6.18 4.62
CA ALA A 83 -1.35 6.68 3.70
C ALA A 83 -2.51 5.67 3.43
N SER A 84 -3.00 5.04 4.49
CA SER A 84 -4.06 4.03 4.42
C SER A 84 -4.82 3.96 5.74
N ASP A 85 -6.08 3.52 5.70
CA ASP A 85 -6.94 3.42 6.87
C ASP A 85 -7.44 1.98 7.13
N PRO A 86 -6.56 1.04 7.50
CA PRO A 86 -6.96 -0.33 7.84
C PRO A 86 -7.95 -0.41 9.00
N GLY A 87 -7.93 0.52 9.96
CA GLY A 87 -8.88 0.58 11.06
C GLY A 87 -10.34 0.63 10.61
N ALA A 88 -10.64 1.36 9.52
CA ALA A 88 -11.99 1.40 8.95
C ALA A 88 -12.30 0.28 7.94
N HIS A 89 -11.27 -0.27 7.27
CA HIS A 89 -11.46 -1.10 6.08
C HIS A 89 -11.11 -2.58 6.26
N PHE A 90 -10.44 -2.97 7.36
CA PHE A 90 -10.07 -4.35 7.63
C PHE A 90 -11.17 -5.13 8.36
N PRO A 91 -11.18 -6.48 8.23
CA PRO A 91 -12.08 -7.30 9.02
C PRO A 91 -11.76 -7.16 10.51
N GLN A 92 -12.80 -7.23 11.35
CA GLN A 92 -12.71 -7.02 12.80
C GLN A 92 -11.54 -7.77 13.46
N LYS A 93 -11.34 -9.05 13.15
CA LYS A 93 -10.24 -9.86 13.72
C LYS A 93 -8.84 -9.27 13.45
N ALA A 94 -8.64 -8.62 12.31
CA ALA A 94 -7.37 -7.97 12.01
C ALA A 94 -7.23 -6.66 12.80
N VAL A 95 -8.31 -5.90 12.96
CA VAL A 95 -8.36 -4.67 13.77
C VAL A 95 -8.12 -4.96 15.25
N GLU A 96 -8.68 -6.07 15.77
CA GLU A 96 -8.41 -6.55 17.14
C GLU A 96 -6.91 -6.77 17.36
N ARG A 97 -6.21 -7.42 16.42
CA ARG A 97 -4.76 -7.59 16.51
C ARG A 97 -4.02 -6.25 16.43
N MET A 98 -4.47 -5.31 15.59
CA MET A 98 -3.85 -3.99 15.49
C MET A 98 -3.88 -3.25 16.84
N ALA A 99 -4.93 -3.42 17.64
CA ALA A 99 -5.04 -2.80 18.96
C ALA A 99 -4.14 -3.46 20.04
N GLU A 100 -3.55 -4.62 19.75
CA GLU A 100 -2.70 -5.37 20.69
C GLU A 100 -1.19 -5.15 20.47
N ILE A 101 -0.79 -4.58 19.32
CA ILE A 101 0.61 -4.44 18.90
C ILE A 101 0.97 -2.97 18.72
N PRO A 102 2.25 -2.59 18.87
CA PRO A 102 2.73 -1.26 18.53
C PRO A 102 2.34 -0.86 17.10
N LEU A 103 1.60 0.24 16.99
CA LEU A 103 1.07 0.76 15.73
C LEU A 103 1.55 2.19 15.47
N VAL A 104 2.25 2.38 14.35
CA VAL A 104 2.60 3.71 13.82
C VAL A 104 1.67 4.04 12.67
N CYS A 105 1.02 5.21 12.71
CA CYS A 105 0.17 5.71 11.64
C CYS A 105 0.78 6.99 11.04
N VAL A 106 1.13 6.91 9.76
CA VAL A 106 1.62 8.03 8.95
C VAL A 106 0.50 8.41 7.99
N ASP A 107 -0.23 9.48 8.32
CA ASP A 107 -1.37 9.94 7.53
C ASP A 107 -1.56 11.46 7.72
N PRO A 108 -1.97 12.20 6.67
CA PRO A 108 -2.32 13.62 6.81
C PRO A 108 -3.57 13.87 7.68
N HIS A 109 -4.49 12.90 7.77
CA HIS A 109 -5.75 13.06 8.49
C HIS A 109 -5.86 12.13 9.68
N TRP A 110 -6.61 12.59 10.68
CA TRP A 110 -6.97 11.78 11.83
C TRP A 110 -8.05 10.75 11.46
N THR A 111 -7.65 9.50 11.25
CA THR A 111 -8.50 8.38 10.82
C THR A 111 -8.77 7.38 11.96
N PRO A 112 -9.71 6.42 11.81
CA PRO A 112 -9.85 5.29 12.73
C PRO A 112 -8.56 4.51 12.97
N THR A 113 -7.64 4.48 11.99
CA THR A 113 -6.30 3.92 12.20
C THR A 113 -5.44 4.79 13.11
N ALA A 114 -5.52 6.12 12.99
CA ALA A 114 -4.83 7.05 13.88
C ALA A 114 -5.31 6.93 15.33
N GLU A 115 -6.61 6.71 15.55
CA GLU A 115 -7.18 6.46 16.89
C GLU A 115 -6.62 5.20 17.57
N LEU A 116 -6.21 4.20 16.77
CA LEU A 116 -5.60 2.97 17.29
C LEU A 116 -4.09 3.07 17.46
N ALA A 117 -3.45 4.11 16.91
CA ALA A 117 -2.00 4.19 16.81
C ALA A 117 -1.35 4.67 18.12
N ASP A 118 -0.23 4.05 18.49
CA ASP A 118 0.64 4.52 19.58
C ASP A 118 1.43 5.77 19.17
N VAL A 119 1.76 5.87 17.87
CA VAL A 119 2.46 7.02 17.29
C VAL A 119 1.74 7.46 16.02
N TYR A 120 1.25 8.70 16.04
CA TYR A 120 0.69 9.36 14.86
C TYR A 120 1.68 10.38 14.30
N VAL A 121 1.97 10.26 13.00
CA VAL A 121 2.89 11.13 12.28
C VAL A 121 2.13 11.82 11.15
N PRO A 122 1.77 13.10 11.30
CA PRO A 122 1.17 13.86 10.22
C PRO A 122 2.21 14.16 9.13
N THR A 123 1.84 13.91 7.87
CA THR A 123 2.67 14.20 6.69
C THR A 123 1.94 15.08 5.68
N ALA A 124 2.72 15.75 4.83
CA ALA A 124 2.19 16.58 3.76
C ALA A 124 1.42 15.77 2.71
N ILE A 125 0.31 16.31 2.21
CA ILE A 125 -0.57 15.63 1.25
C ILE A 125 0.07 15.58 -0.15
N ALA A 126 0.36 14.36 -0.63
CA ALA A 126 0.87 14.13 -1.98
C ALA A 126 -0.12 14.61 -3.06
N GLY A 127 0.37 15.44 -3.98
CA GLY A 127 -0.41 16.04 -5.07
C GLY A 127 -1.18 17.29 -4.68
N ILE A 128 -1.04 17.79 -3.45
CA ILE A 128 -1.59 19.07 -2.99
C ILE A 128 -0.47 19.93 -2.38
N GLU A 129 0.20 19.41 -1.37
CA GLU A 129 1.25 20.11 -0.61
C GLU A 129 2.65 19.67 -1.05
N TRP A 130 2.74 18.48 -1.67
CA TRP A 130 3.99 17.94 -2.20
C TRP A 130 3.80 17.37 -3.60
N GLU A 131 4.86 17.39 -4.41
CA GLU A 131 4.86 16.78 -5.74
C GLU A 131 5.28 15.30 -5.71
N GLY A 132 4.91 14.54 -6.73
CA GLY A 132 5.20 13.11 -6.76
C GLY A 132 4.75 12.45 -8.04
N THR A 133 5.10 11.18 -8.23
CA THR A 133 4.65 10.42 -9.40
C THR A 133 3.57 9.44 -8.98
N ALA A 134 2.41 9.51 -9.64
CA ALA A 134 1.33 8.55 -9.48
C ALA A 134 1.09 7.79 -10.78
N TYR A 135 0.67 6.53 -10.68
CA TYR A 135 0.34 5.71 -11.84
C TYR A 135 -1.17 5.52 -11.92
N ARG A 136 -1.73 5.88 -13.07
CA ARG A 136 -3.14 5.62 -13.38
C ARG A 136 -3.41 4.11 -13.45
N MET A 137 -4.69 3.72 -13.47
CA MET A 137 -5.11 2.32 -13.53
C MET A 137 -4.56 1.52 -14.74
N ASP A 138 -4.17 2.20 -15.82
CA ASP A 138 -3.54 1.65 -17.03
C ASP A 138 -2.00 1.76 -17.02
N ALA A 139 -1.40 1.97 -15.84
CA ALA A 139 0.04 2.11 -15.62
C ALA A 139 0.70 3.31 -16.33
N VAL A 140 -0.08 4.30 -16.77
CA VAL A 140 0.49 5.56 -17.28
C VAL A 140 1.00 6.40 -16.08
N PRO A 141 2.30 6.75 -16.04
CA PRO A 141 2.84 7.62 -15.00
C PRO A 141 2.41 9.07 -15.23
N ILE A 142 1.94 9.72 -14.17
CA ILE A 142 1.52 11.11 -14.15
C ILE A 142 2.25 11.81 -13.00
N ARG A 143 2.95 12.90 -13.32
CA ARG A 143 3.57 13.75 -12.29
C ARG A 143 2.49 14.62 -11.65
N MET A 144 2.20 14.31 -10.39
CA MET A 144 1.39 15.13 -9.49
C MET A 144 2.16 16.41 -9.15
N ARG A 145 1.44 17.54 -9.09
CA ARG A 145 2.03 18.85 -8.84
C ARG A 145 1.68 19.31 -7.43
N LYS A 146 2.61 20.03 -6.81
CA LYS A 146 2.33 20.85 -5.64
C LYS A 146 1.46 22.04 -6.04
N VAL A 147 0.41 22.30 -5.26
CA VAL A 147 -0.57 23.38 -5.47
C VAL A 147 -0.46 24.43 -4.38
N VAL A 148 -0.17 24.03 -3.15
CA VAL A 148 -0.01 24.91 -1.98
C VAL A 148 1.23 24.53 -1.19
N GLU A 149 1.71 25.44 -0.35
CA GLU A 149 2.78 25.14 0.60
C GLU A 149 2.24 24.27 1.74
N PRO A 150 3.00 23.25 2.21
CA PRO A 150 2.63 22.51 3.41
C PRO A 150 2.64 23.40 4.66
N PRO A 151 1.95 23.00 5.74
CA PRO A 151 2.09 23.66 7.04
C PRO A 151 3.56 23.77 7.48
N GLU A 152 3.89 24.82 8.21
CA GLU A 152 5.27 25.07 8.66
C GLU A 152 5.80 23.91 9.50
N GLY A 153 6.97 23.38 9.10
CA GLY A 153 7.61 22.24 9.78
C GLY A 153 7.03 20.86 9.44
N MET A 154 6.05 20.77 8.52
CA MET A 154 5.49 19.49 8.08
C MET A 154 6.44 18.77 7.12
N LEU A 155 6.76 17.51 7.44
CA LEU A 155 7.55 16.63 6.59
C LEU A 155 6.67 16.00 5.50
N ASN A 156 7.27 15.66 4.36
CA ASN A 156 6.63 14.74 3.41
C ASN A 156 6.92 13.27 3.79
N ASP A 157 6.19 12.33 3.19
CA ASP A 157 6.32 10.89 3.49
C ASP A 157 7.75 10.36 3.26
N VAL A 158 8.45 10.87 2.24
CA VAL A 158 9.82 10.42 1.90
C VAL A 158 10.81 10.88 2.95
N GLU A 159 10.79 12.16 3.32
CA GLU A 159 11.66 12.72 4.36
C GLU A 159 11.49 11.98 5.69
N PHE A 160 10.25 11.72 6.10
CA PHE A 160 9.98 10.95 7.30
C PHE A 160 10.53 9.53 7.21
N LEU A 161 10.29 8.81 6.10
CA LEU A 161 10.79 7.45 5.93
C LEU A 161 12.32 7.37 5.87
N GLU A 162 12.98 8.36 5.27
CA GLU A 162 14.45 8.47 5.26
C GLU A 162 15.01 8.63 6.68
N MET A 163 14.39 9.48 7.51
CA MET A 163 14.78 9.64 8.93
C MET A 163 14.58 8.35 9.72
N VAL A 164 13.49 7.61 9.45
CA VAL A 164 13.23 6.31 10.09
C VAL A 164 14.29 5.29 9.68
N ILE A 165 14.64 5.21 8.40
CA ILE A 165 15.68 4.30 7.90
C ILE A 165 17.02 4.60 8.57
N GLU A 166 17.46 5.87 8.61
CA GLU A 166 18.72 6.27 9.26
C GLU A 166 18.76 5.83 10.73
N LYS A 167 17.65 6.02 11.46
CA LYS A 167 17.58 5.61 12.86
C LYS A 167 17.55 4.10 13.08
N VAL A 168 16.95 3.34 12.16
CA VAL A 168 16.95 1.88 12.23
C VAL A 168 18.34 1.31 11.90
N GLU A 169 19.10 1.94 11.01
CA GLU A 169 20.47 1.54 10.67
C GLU A 169 21.49 1.82 11.79
N GLU A 170 21.21 2.79 12.67
CA GLU A 170 22.04 3.08 13.85
C GLU A 170 21.90 2.04 14.98
N MET A 171 20.87 1.19 14.95
CA MET A 171 20.56 0.19 15.99
C MET A 171 21.31 -1.13 15.79
#